data_AF-A0A2A6JZJ1-F1
#
_entry.id   AF-A0A2A6JZJ1-F1
#
_cell.length_a   1.000
_cell.length_b   1.000
_cell.length_c   1.000
_cell.angle_alpha   90.00
_cell.angle_beta   90.00
_cell.angle_gamma   90.00
#
_symmetry.space_group_name_H-M   'P 1'
#
loop_
_entity.id
_entity.type
_entity.pdbx_description
1 polymer ?
#
loop_
_entity_poly.entity_id
_entity_poly.type
_entity_poly.pdbx_seq_one_letter_code
_entity_poly.pdbx_strand_id
1 'polypeptide(L)'
;MKGLRQWQWGTTPTYNGFVFEERVRGWQLIHFLIDNGWAERGATCCISGQKTQLRLHSENYYDWRPYTLTHSLHMALHKRFREPDRWLHIVNRYSVTGLEWFARLSLVPVDLAGDLRMQHGPQIAKIFDRAPIPEGFIIPRHQIYTGE
;
A
#
# COMPACT_ATOMS: atom_id res chain seq x y z
N MET A 1 -1.51 17.91 16.98
CA MET A 1 -0.96 16.71 16.30
C MET A 1 -2.11 15.76 16.03
N LYS A 2 -2.29 15.30 14.79
CA LYS A 2 -3.34 14.32 14.50
C LYS A 2 -2.84 12.93 14.89
N GLY A 3 -3.68 12.14 15.56
CA GLY A 3 -3.39 10.74 15.88
C GLY A 3 -3.35 9.85 14.64
N LEU A 4 -2.97 8.58 14.81
CA LEU A 4 -3.11 7.57 13.77
C LEU A 4 -4.58 7.21 13.60
N ARG A 5 -4.98 7.01 12.35
CA ARG A 5 -6.33 6.53 12.06
C ARG A 5 -6.50 5.10 12.61
N GLN A 6 -7.72 4.79 13.04
CA GLN A 6 -8.08 3.46 13.52
C GLN A 6 -8.64 2.62 12.38
N TRP A 7 -8.24 1.35 12.32
CA TRP A 7 -8.77 0.39 11.36
C TRP A 7 -10.11 -0.15 11.84
N GLN A 8 -11.14 -0.09 10.99
CA GLN A 8 -12.53 -0.44 11.36
C GLN A 8 -13.13 -1.56 10.49
N TRP A 9 -12.34 -2.15 9.60
CA TRP A 9 -12.84 -3.05 8.54
C TRP A 9 -12.54 -4.53 8.76
N GLY A 10 -12.30 -4.93 10.02
CA GLY A 10 -11.98 -6.31 10.40
C GLY A 10 -10.64 -6.83 9.85
N THR A 11 -10.32 -8.08 10.16
CA THR A 11 -9.07 -8.73 9.73
C THR A 11 -9.10 -9.02 8.24
N THR A 12 -8.02 -8.63 7.55
CA THR A 12 -7.85 -8.93 6.12
C THR A 12 -6.88 -10.10 5.91
N PRO A 13 -7.03 -10.90 4.84
CA PRO A 13 -6.08 -11.97 4.51
C PRO A 13 -4.66 -11.44 4.27
N THR A 14 -3.68 -12.35 4.37
CA THR A 14 -2.30 -12.10 3.93
C THR A 14 -2.28 -11.68 2.46
N TYR A 15 -1.45 -10.70 2.13
CA TYR A 15 -1.29 -10.19 0.77
C TYR A 15 0.19 -10.07 0.44
N ASN A 16 0.67 -10.82 -0.54
CA ASN A 16 2.09 -10.90 -0.91
C ASN A 16 3.04 -11.13 0.29
N GLY A 17 2.65 -12.01 1.22
CA GLY A 17 3.41 -12.28 2.44
C GLY A 17 3.23 -11.26 3.58
N PHE A 18 2.58 -10.11 3.31
CA PHE A 18 2.28 -9.12 4.34
C PHE A 18 1.08 -9.56 5.18
N VAL A 19 1.29 -9.73 6.48
CA VAL A 19 0.22 -10.07 7.43
C VAL A 19 -0.67 -8.87 7.71
N PHE A 20 -1.82 -9.11 8.33
CA PHE A 20 -2.83 -8.07 8.58
C PHE A 20 -2.25 -6.83 9.28
N GLU A 21 -1.47 -7.04 10.34
CA GLU A 21 -0.88 -5.99 11.16
C GLU A 21 0.10 -5.12 10.35
N GLU A 22 0.87 -5.73 9.46
CA GLU A 22 1.78 -5.02 8.55
C GLU A 22 1.00 -4.13 7.58
N ARG A 23 -0.12 -4.65 7.06
CA ARG A 23 -0.97 -3.93 6.13
C ARG A 23 -1.64 -2.74 6.78
N VAL A 24 -2.17 -2.92 8.00
CA VAL A 24 -2.77 -1.83 8.78
C VAL A 24 -1.73 -0.78 9.13
N ARG A 25 -0.53 -1.17 9.58
CA ARG A 25 0.55 -0.21 9.86
C ARG A 25 0.92 0.61 8.63
N GLY A 26 1.07 -0.01 7.46
CA GLY A 26 1.31 0.70 6.21
C GLY A 26 0.22 1.73 5.90
N TRP A 27 -1.05 1.34 6.05
CA TRP A 27 -2.20 2.24 5.91
C TRP A 27 -2.17 3.40 6.91
N GLN A 28 -1.87 3.13 8.19
CA GLN A 28 -1.74 4.16 9.22
C GLN A 28 -0.64 5.15 8.88
N LEU A 29 0.53 4.67 8.44
CA LEU A 29 1.67 5.52 8.10
C LEU A 29 1.34 6.45 6.93
N ILE A 30 0.80 5.92 5.83
CA ILE A 30 0.40 6.71 4.66
C ILE A 30 -0.55 7.84 5.08
N HIS A 31 -1.58 7.52 5.85
CA HIS A 31 -2.54 8.51 6.29
C HIS A 31 -1.97 9.50 7.29
N PHE A 32 -1.08 9.06 8.18
CA PHE A 32 -0.40 9.95 9.13
C PHE A 32 0.45 11.00 8.40
N LEU A 33 1.21 10.59 7.37
CA LEU A 33 2.00 11.53 6.56
C LEU A 33 1.11 12.53 5.82
N ILE A 34 -0.01 12.07 5.23
CA ILE A 34 -0.96 12.94 4.52
C ILE A 34 -1.65 13.91 5.48
N ASP A 35 -2.13 13.40 6.62
CA ASP A 35 -2.93 14.18 7.57
C ASP A 35 -2.11 15.30 8.24
N ASN A 36 -0.77 15.13 8.32
CA ASN A 36 0.18 16.14 8.81
C ASN A 36 0.82 16.97 7.67
N GLY A 37 0.45 16.74 6.41
CA GLY A 37 0.93 17.56 5.28
C GLY A 37 2.36 17.25 4.80
N TRP A 38 2.92 16.10 5.16
CA TRP A 38 4.27 15.68 4.72
C TRP A 38 4.25 14.78 3.48
N ALA A 39 3.08 14.31 3.08
CA ALA A 39 2.86 13.62 1.83
C ALA A 39 1.55 14.09 1.21
N GLU A 40 1.50 14.08 -0.12
CA GLU A 40 0.28 14.43 -0.85
C GLU A 40 -0.47 13.18 -1.30
N ARG A 41 -1.79 13.27 -1.31
CA ARG A 41 -2.63 12.29 -1.98
C ARG A 41 -2.59 12.58 -3.48
N GLY A 42 -2.29 11.57 -4.29
CA GLY A 42 -2.33 11.71 -5.75
C GLY A 42 -3.69 12.21 -6.24
N ALA A 43 -3.68 13.16 -7.17
CA ALA A 43 -4.89 13.76 -7.74
C ALA A 43 -5.48 12.97 -8.93
N THR A 44 -4.72 12.00 -9.45
CA THR A 44 -5.08 11.19 -10.62
C THR A 44 -4.71 9.73 -10.38
N CYS A 45 -5.46 8.82 -10.98
CA CYS A 45 -5.08 7.43 -11.04
C CYS A 45 -3.80 7.26 -11.85
N CYS A 46 -2.79 6.61 -11.28
CA CYS A 46 -1.49 6.40 -11.94
C CYS A 46 -1.51 5.34 -13.06
N ILE A 47 -2.65 4.68 -13.30
CA ILE A 47 -2.85 3.74 -14.42
C ILE A 47 -3.71 4.37 -15.51
N SER A 48 -4.88 4.90 -15.16
CA SER A 48 -5.87 5.38 -16.15
C SER A 48 -5.90 6.90 -16.34
N GLY A 49 -5.21 7.68 -15.49
CA GLY A 49 -5.30 9.15 -15.48
C GLY A 49 -6.61 9.73 -14.95
N GLN A 50 -7.61 8.89 -14.63
CA GLN A 50 -8.92 9.33 -14.12
C GLN A 50 -8.81 9.99 -12.74
N LYS A 51 -9.70 10.95 -12.45
CA LYS A 51 -9.68 11.76 -11.21
C LYS A 51 -10.74 11.38 -10.18
N THR A 52 -11.64 10.46 -10.51
CA THR A 52 -12.81 10.12 -9.68
C THR A 52 -12.58 8.84 -8.88
N GLN A 53 -13.25 8.75 -7.72
CA GLN A 53 -13.27 7.55 -6.87
C GLN A 53 -11.86 7.04 -6.51
N LEU A 54 -10.94 7.95 -6.23
CA LEU A 54 -9.55 7.59 -5.94
C LEU A 54 -9.43 6.83 -4.61
N ARG A 55 -8.50 5.89 -4.57
CA ARG A 55 -8.09 5.09 -3.41
C ARG A 55 -6.56 4.99 -3.39
N LEU A 56 -6.02 4.70 -2.21
CA LEU A 56 -4.59 4.49 -2.00
C LEU A 56 -4.32 3.01 -1.90
N HIS A 57 -3.29 2.54 -2.60
CA HIS A 57 -2.92 1.13 -2.67
C HIS A 57 -1.42 0.96 -2.46
N SER A 58 -1.03 -0.11 -1.78
CA SER A 58 0.37 -0.52 -1.61
C SER A 58 0.56 -1.96 -2.06
N GLU A 59 1.53 -2.19 -2.94
CA GLU A 59 2.06 -3.53 -3.20
C GLU A 59 3.14 -3.92 -2.18
N ASN A 60 3.91 -2.93 -1.71
CA ASN A 60 4.90 -3.05 -0.65
C ASN A 60 4.41 -2.26 0.59
N TYR A 61 4.00 -2.96 1.64
CA TYR A 61 3.52 -2.34 2.88
C TYR A 61 4.64 -1.87 3.80
N TYR A 62 5.91 -2.06 3.42
CA TYR A 62 7.07 -1.45 4.08
C TYR A 62 7.51 -0.11 3.46
N ASP A 63 6.86 0.33 2.38
CA ASP A 63 7.01 1.67 1.81
C ASP A 63 5.79 2.54 2.15
N TRP A 64 6.04 3.83 2.38
CA TRP A 64 5.02 4.82 2.71
C TRP A 64 4.44 5.51 1.49
N ARG A 65 4.93 5.21 0.27
CA ARG A 65 4.45 5.80 -0.98
C ARG A 65 3.35 4.93 -1.60
N PRO A 66 2.07 5.34 -1.56
CA PRO A 66 1.00 4.59 -2.17
C PRO A 66 0.90 4.87 -3.67
N TYR A 67 0.35 3.91 -4.40
CA TYR A 67 -0.24 4.14 -5.70
C TYR A 67 -1.64 4.72 -5.55
N THR A 68 -1.94 5.78 -6.29
CA THR A 68 -3.30 6.31 -6.37
C THR A 68 -4.03 5.62 -7.51
N LEU A 69 -5.11 4.92 -7.20
CA LEU A 69 -5.91 4.14 -8.16
C LEU A 69 -7.37 4.57 -8.12
N THR A 70 -8.11 4.43 -9.20
CA THR A 70 -9.58 4.46 -9.10
C THR A 70 -10.06 3.22 -8.35
N HIS A 71 -11.22 3.32 -7.68
CA HIS A 71 -11.79 2.20 -6.93
C HIS A 71 -11.93 0.92 -7.78
N SER A 72 -12.33 1.02 -9.04
CA SER A 72 -12.48 -0.13 -9.93
C SER A 72 -11.15 -0.83 -10.21
N LEU A 73 -10.08 -0.07 -10.47
CA LEU A 73 -8.73 -0.58 -10.69
C LEU A 73 -8.14 -1.16 -9.41
N HIS A 74 -8.35 -0.50 -8.28
CA HIS A 74 -7.91 -0.97 -6.96
C HIS A 74 -8.52 -2.34 -6.63
N MET A 75 -9.83 -2.48 -6.81
CA MET A 75 -10.50 -3.75 -6.55
C MET A 75 -10.06 -4.86 -7.52
N ALA A 76 -9.85 -4.53 -8.80
CA ALA A 76 -9.33 -5.50 -9.76
C ALA A 76 -7.92 -5.96 -9.39
N LEU A 77 -7.06 -5.05 -8.94
CA LEU A 77 -5.70 -5.36 -8.51
C LEU A 77 -5.67 -6.32 -7.31
N HIS A 78 -6.50 -6.06 -6.28
CA HIS A 78 -6.63 -6.96 -5.13
C HIS A 78 -7.17 -8.33 -5.51
N LYS A 79 -7.99 -8.40 -6.56
CA LYS A 79 -8.58 -9.64 -7.05
C LYS A 79 -7.72 -10.38 -8.07
N ARG A 80 -6.58 -9.84 -8.52
CA ARG A 80 -5.81 -10.40 -9.64
C ARG A 80 -5.41 -11.87 -9.47
N PHE A 81 -5.27 -12.34 -8.23
CA PHE A 81 -4.94 -13.75 -7.94
C PHE A 81 -6.12 -14.71 -8.17
N ARG A 82 -7.35 -14.21 -8.02
CA ARG A 82 -8.59 -14.99 -8.16
C ARG A 82 -9.27 -14.76 -9.50
N GLU A 83 -9.20 -13.53 -10.00
CA GLU A 83 -9.81 -13.06 -11.25
C GLU A 83 -8.72 -12.47 -12.17
N PRO A 84 -7.71 -13.26 -12.61
CA PRO A 84 -6.54 -12.73 -13.33
C PRO A 84 -6.90 -12.08 -14.67
N ASP A 85 -7.89 -12.62 -15.40
CA ASP A 85 -8.30 -12.09 -16.70
C ASP A 85 -8.77 -10.63 -16.63
N ARG A 86 -9.46 -10.27 -15.53
CA ARG A 86 -9.91 -8.90 -15.30
C ARG A 86 -8.73 -7.94 -15.13
N TRP A 87 -7.68 -8.40 -14.45
CA TRP A 87 -6.45 -7.63 -14.31
C TRP A 87 -5.67 -7.57 -15.63
N LEU A 88 -5.56 -8.68 -16.36
CA LEU A 88 -4.90 -8.71 -17.67
C LEU A 88 -5.59 -7.79 -18.69
N HIS A 89 -6.91 -7.68 -18.66
CA HIS A 89 -7.63 -6.72 -19.50
C HIS A 89 -7.23 -5.26 -19.18
N ILE A 90 -7.03 -4.93 -17.90
CA ILE A 90 -6.54 -3.61 -17.48
C ILE A 90 -5.10 -3.40 -17.98
N VAL A 91 -4.23 -4.40 -17.82
CA VAL A 91 -2.85 -4.34 -18.31
C VAL A 91 -2.83 -4.12 -19.82
N ASN A 92 -3.55 -4.92 -20.60
CA ASN A 92 -3.61 -4.79 -22.06
C ASN A 92 -4.17 -3.42 -22.51
N ARG A 93 -5.06 -2.82 -21.72
CA ARG A 93 -5.67 -1.52 -22.05
C ARG A 93 -4.74 -0.34 -21.79
N TYR A 94 -3.96 -0.37 -20.71
CA TYR A 94 -3.23 0.80 -20.21
C TYR A 94 -1.71 0.68 -20.28
N SER A 95 -1.17 -0.54 -20.44
CA SER A 95 0.26 -0.76 -20.63
C SER A 95 0.67 -0.29 -22.02
N VAL A 96 1.77 0.46 -22.10
CA VAL A 96 2.35 0.89 -23.39
C VAL A 96 3.59 0.05 -23.70
N THR A 97 4.43 -0.19 -22.70
CA THR A 97 5.73 -0.85 -22.87
C THR A 97 5.79 -2.24 -22.26
N GLY A 98 4.88 -2.56 -21.33
CA GLY A 98 4.97 -3.75 -20.48
C GLY A 98 5.96 -3.60 -19.32
N LEU A 99 6.68 -2.48 -19.23
CA LEU A 99 7.63 -2.19 -18.16
C LEU A 99 7.02 -1.40 -17.01
N GLU A 100 5.80 -0.88 -17.20
CA GLU A 100 5.03 -0.20 -16.17
C GLU A 100 4.90 -1.11 -14.94
N TRP A 101 4.97 -0.52 -13.74
CA TRP A 101 4.97 -1.27 -12.49
C TRP A 101 3.78 -2.25 -12.38
N PHE A 102 2.60 -1.85 -12.89
CA PHE A 102 1.37 -2.63 -12.82
C PHE A 102 1.34 -3.79 -13.84
N ALA A 103 2.06 -3.65 -14.96
CA ALA A 103 2.16 -4.67 -16.00
C ALA A 103 3.06 -5.85 -15.58
N ARG A 104 3.99 -5.61 -14.65
CA ARG A 104 4.97 -6.59 -14.16
C ARG A 104 4.55 -7.32 -12.88
N LEU A 105 3.34 -7.08 -12.38
CA LEU A 105 2.88 -7.73 -11.16
C LEU A 105 2.58 -9.21 -11.39
N SER A 106 3.03 -10.06 -10.45
CA SER A 106 2.68 -11.47 -10.44
C SER A 106 1.16 -11.67 -10.38
N LEU A 107 0.64 -12.60 -11.19
CA LEU A 107 -0.76 -13.05 -11.15
C LEU A 107 -1.02 -14.12 -10.09
N VAL A 108 0.01 -14.56 -9.38
CA VAL A 108 -0.09 -15.45 -8.22
C VAL A 108 0.53 -14.78 -6.99
N PRO A 109 0.10 -15.13 -5.76
CA PRO A 109 0.72 -14.61 -4.55
C PRO A 109 2.21 -14.93 -4.51
N VAL A 110 3.01 -13.97 -4.05
CA VAL A 110 4.46 -14.11 -3.80
C VAL A 110 4.75 -13.76 -2.34
N ASP A 111 5.86 -14.22 -1.76
CA ASP A 111 6.26 -13.79 -0.40
C ASP A 111 7.18 -12.56 -0.43
N LEU A 112 6.68 -11.46 -1.00
CA LEU A 112 7.45 -10.21 -1.09
C LEU A 112 7.87 -9.70 0.30
N ALA A 113 7.00 -9.84 1.31
CA ALA A 113 7.35 -9.45 2.66
C ALA A 113 8.50 -10.29 3.22
N GLY A 114 8.49 -11.61 3.00
CA GLY A 114 9.58 -12.52 3.35
C GLY A 114 10.89 -12.14 2.67
N ASP A 115 10.85 -11.90 1.35
CA ASP A 115 12.01 -11.48 0.57
C ASP A 115 12.61 -10.18 1.11
N LEU A 116 11.76 -9.19 1.40
CA LEU A 116 12.20 -7.90 1.96
C LEU A 116 12.81 -8.04 3.36
N ARG A 117 12.26 -8.90 4.22
CA ARG A 117 12.84 -9.20 5.53
C ARG A 117 14.17 -9.94 5.42
N MET A 118 14.32 -10.84 4.45
CA MET A 118 15.58 -11.53 4.20
C MET A 118 16.66 -10.56 3.72
N GLN A 119 16.30 -9.64 2.81
CA GLN A 119 17.23 -8.67 2.24
C GLN A 119 17.65 -7.57 3.23
N HIS A 120 16.73 -7.08 4.06
CA HIS A 120 16.95 -5.89 4.88
C HIS A 120 16.95 -6.15 6.39
N GLY A 121 16.69 -7.39 6.81
CA GLY A 121 16.47 -7.77 8.20
C GLY A 121 15.04 -7.49 8.68
N PRO A 122 14.60 -8.12 9.80
CA PRO A 122 13.22 -8.04 10.30
C PRO A 122 12.78 -6.63 10.70
N GLN A 123 13.72 -5.74 11.01
CA GLN A 123 13.46 -4.34 11.34
C GLN A 123 12.86 -3.53 10.19
N ILE A 124 12.88 -4.04 8.95
CA ILE A 124 12.20 -3.39 7.83
C ILE A 124 10.69 -3.19 8.10
N ALA A 125 10.08 -4.07 8.90
CA ALA A 125 8.68 -3.97 9.32
C ALA A 125 8.40 -2.83 10.32
N LYS A 126 9.45 -2.20 10.90
CA LYS A 126 9.32 -1.02 11.78
C LYS A 126 9.20 0.26 10.95
N ILE A 127 8.19 0.32 10.09
CA ILE A 127 8.06 1.33 9.03
C ILE A 127 8.00 2.78 9.54
N PHE A 128 7.51 3.00 10.76
CA PHE A 128 7.46 4.33 11.40
C PHE A 128 8.85 4.84 11.81
N ASP A 129 9.81 3.95 12.06
CA ASP A 129 11.19 4.32 12.45
C ASP A 129 12.03 4.80 11.26
N ARG A 130 11.56 4.54 10.03
CA ARG A 130 12.25 4.80 8.77
C ARG A 130 11.48 5.75 7.82
N ALA A 131 10.32 6.21 8.26
CA ALA A 131 9.52 7.16 7.49
C ALA A 131 10.17 8.56 7.54
N PRO A 132 9.98 9.41 6.51
CA PRO A 132 10.52 10.77 6.46
C PRO A 132 9.70 11.72 7.34
N ILE A 133 9.62 11.42 8.63
CA ILE A 133 8.93 12.24 9.63
C ILE A 133 9.93 13.30 10.10
N PRO A 134 9.57 14.61 10.10
CA PRO A 134 10.46 15.67 10.57
C PRO A 134 10.96 15.43 12.00
N GLU A 135 12.20 15.83 12.25
CA GLU A 135 12.81 15.75 13.58
C GLU A 135 11.99 16.54 14.62
N GLY A 136 11.99 16.05 15.87
CA GLY A 136 11.23 16.65 16.97
C GLY A 136 9.74 16.32 16.97
N PHE A 137 9.22 15.63 15.96
CA PHE A 137 7.82 15.21 15.94
C PHE A 137 7.60 13.89 16.68
N ILE A 138 6.65 13.89 17.61
CA ILE A 138 6.31 12.69 18.39
C ILE A 138 5.40 11.79 17.57
N ILE A 139 5.82 10.55 17.34
CA ILE A 139 4.95 9.51 16.78
C ILE A 139 4.09 8.96 17.93
N PRO A 140 2.75 8.94 17.84
CA PRO A 140 1.90 8.35 18.88
C PRO A 140 1.99 6.82 18.82
N ARG A 141 3.12 6.25 19.28
CA ARG A 141 3.45 4.81 19.16
C ARG A 141 2.41 3.89 19.78
N HIS A 142 1.73 4.34 20.83
CA HIS A 142 0.64 3.60 21.48
C HIS A 142 -0.59 3.40 20.56
N GLN A 143 -0.67 4.09 19.43
CA GLN A 143 -1.74 3.96 18.43
C GLN A 143 -1.31 3.12 17.22
N ILE A 144 -0.03 2.75 17.12
CA ILE A 144 0.45 1.90 16.05
C ILE A 144 -0.20 0.53 16.24
N TYR A 145 -0.84 0.04 15.18
CA TYR A 145 -1.53 -1.24 15.23
C TYR A 145 -0.53 -2.38 15.46
N THR A 146 -0.73 -3.14 16.54
CA THR A 146 0.12 -4.28 16.92
C THR A 146 -0.55 -5.63 16.73
N GLY A 147 -1.82 -5.67 16.32
CA GLY A 147 -2.69 -6.81 16.56
C GLY A 147 -3.20 -6.78 18.02
N GLU A 148 -4.45 -7.23 18.22
CA GLU A 148 -4.98 -7.57 19.55
C GLU A 148 -4.60 -9.02 19.88
#